data_AF-A0A9E2JK10-F1
#
_entry.id   AF-A0A9E2JK10-F1
#
_cell.length_a   1.000
_cell.length_b   1.000
_cell.length_c   1.000
_cell.angle_alpha   90.00
_cell.angle_beta   90.00
_cell.angle_gamma   90.00
#
_symmetry.space_group_name_H-M   'P 1'
#
loop_
_entity.id
_entity.type
_entity.pdbx_description
1 polymer ?
#
loop_
_entity_poly.entity_id
_entity_poly.type
_entity_poly.pdbx_seq_one_letter_code
_entity_poly.pdbx_strand_id
1 'polypeptide(L)'
;MLERDLKALLTGEGLCSERDAADCEARHGDWLDWACQRCEKVQPDRLSGRALRIVFLRELQRGGFPFGPDDLSLEDWLGLGLAARIEDRSRLLAELAPWMAPGRG
;
A
#
# COMPACT_ATOMS: atom_id res chain seq x y z
N MET A 1 7.49 8.90 -7.54
CA MET A 1 6.34 8.19 -8.14
C MET A 1 6.26 6.76 -7.63
N LEU A 2 7.31 5.94 -7.80
CA LEU A 2 7.35 4.56 -7.31
C LEU A 2 6.98 4.40 -5.83
N GLU A 3 7.60 5.17 -4.93
CA GLU A 3 7.34 5.08 -3.49
C GLU A 3 5.86 5.39 -3.13
N ARG A 4 5.27 6.42 -3.74
CA ARG A 4 3.85 6.76 -3.56
C ARG A 4 2.95 5.59 -3.96
N ASP A 5 3.19 5.04 -5.14
CA ASP A 5 2.37 3.97 -5.70
C ASP A 5 2.56 2.65 -4.95
N LEU A 6 3.77 2.39 -4.44
CA LEU A 6 4.03 1.26 -3.54
C LEU A 6 3.32 1.42 -2.20
N LYS A 7 3.35 2.63 -1.61
CA LYS A 7 2.63 2.92 -0.37
C LYS A 7 1.13 2.66 -0.55
N ALA A 8 0.58 3.21 -1.62
CA ALA A 8 -0.79 2.98 -2.06
C ALA A 8 -1.14 1.49 -2.17
N LEU A 9 -0.36 0.73 -2.92
CA LEU A 9 -0.64 -0.68 -3.20
C LEU A 9 -0.45 -1.61 -1.99
N LEU A 10 0.55 -1.35 -1.15
CA LEU A 10 0.94 -2.24 -0.05
C LEU A 10 0.18 -1.97 1.24
N THR A 11 -0.27 -0.73 1.45
CA THR A 11 -0.84 -0.30 2.74
C THR A 11 -2.24 0.29 2.61
N GLY A 12 -2.69 0.60 1.39
CA GLY A 12 -3.90 1.39 1.15
C GLY A 12 -3.74 2.88 1.46
N GLU A 13 -2.64 3.31 2.09
CA GLU A 13 -2.39 4.71 2.43
C GLU A 13 -2.00 5.54 1.21
N GLY A 14 -2.52 6.77 1.14
CA GLY A 14 -2.10 7.76 0.13
C GLY A 14 -2.88 7.72 -1.19
N LEU A 15 -3.78 6.75 -1.39
CA LEU A 15 -4.80 6.82 -2.45
C LEU A 15 -6.04 7.59 -2.03
N CYS A 16 -6.42 7.49 -0.75
CA CYS A 16 -7.60 8.15 -0.20
C CYS A 16 -7.19 8.88 1.07
N SER A 17 -7.41 10.20 1.15
CA SER A 17 -7.20 10.94 2.41
C SER A 17 -8.31 10.64 3.42
N GLU A 18 -8.11 10.94 4.70
CA GLU A 18 -9.17 10.81 5.73
C GLU A 18 -10.43 11.59 5.34
N ARG A 19 -10.25 12.77 4.73
CA ARG A 19 -11.36 13.58 4.21
C ARG A 19 -12.06 12.91 3.04
N ASP A 20 -11.30 12.34 2.09
CA ASP A 20 -11.89 11.59 0.97
C ASP A 20 -12.66 10.37 1.46
N ALA A 21 -12.15 9.68 2.48
CA ALA A 21 -12.80 8.52 3.08
C ALA A 21 -14.11 8.93 3.77
N ALA A 22 -14.10 10.00 4.57
CA ALA A 22 -15.31 10.53 5.22
C ALA A 22 -16.35 11.01 4.20
N ASP A 23 -15.93 11.71 3.15
CA ASP A 23 -16.83 12.15 2.06
C ASP A 23 -17.40 10.94 1.28
N CYS A 24 -16.61 9.88 1.09
CA CYS A 24 -17.04 8.65 0.43
C CYS A 24 -18.05 7.87 1.28
N GLU A 25 -17.78 7.71 2.58
CA GLU A 25 -18.68 7.08 3.55
C GLU A 25 -20.01 7.83 3.63
N ALA A 26 -19.99 9.16 3.70
CA ALA A 26 -21.20 9.98 3.69
C ALA A 26 -22.04 9.84 2.40
N ARG A 27 -21.40 9.58 1.25
CA ARG A 27 -22.09 9.43 -0.04
C ARG A 27 -22.61 8.03 -0.32
N HIS A 28 -21.86 7.01 0.10
CA HIS A 28 -22.13 5.63 -0.30
C HIS A 28 -22.70 4.77 0.83
N GLY A 29 -22.53 5.16 2.09
CA GLY A 29 -23.07 4.45 3.26
C GLY A 29 -22.78 2.94 3.19
N ASP A 30 -23.84 2.13 3.21
CA ASP A 30 -23.75 0.66 3.15
C ASP A 30 -23.08 0.10 1.89
N TRP A 31 -22.92 0.91 0.83
CA TRP A 31 -22.27 0.53 -0.42
C TRP A 31 -20.79 0.89 -0.49
N LEU A 32 -20.18 1.26 0.65
CA LEU A 32 -18.79 1.73 0.70
C LEU A 32 -17.79 0.72 0.15
N ASP A 33 -17.96 -0.57 0.48
CA ASP A 33 -17.07 -1.63 -0.01
C ASP A 33 -17.06 -1.74 -1.54
N TRP A 34 -18.24 -1.62 -2.16
CA TRP A 34 -18.38 -1.59 -3.61
C TRP A 34 -17.74 -0.33 -4.22
N ALA A 35 -17.94 0.83 -3.59
CA ALA A 35 -17.40 2.11 -4.07
C ALA A 35 -15.87 2.12 -4.02
N CYS A 36 -15.27 1.58 -2.96
CA CYS A 36 -13.83 1.43 -2.82
C CYS A 36 -13.23 0.54 -3.92
N GLN A 37 -13.89 -0.57 -4.26
CA GLN A 37 -13.44 -1.47 -5.34
C GLN A 37 -13.48 -0.83 -6.73
N ARG A 38 -14.28 0.21 -6.92
CA ARG A 38 -14.42 0.94 -8.20
C ARG A 38 -13.81 2.34 -8.19
N CYS A 39 -13.11 2.69 -7.12
CA CYS A 39 -12.56 4.01 -6.95
C CYS A 39 -11.51 4.31 -8.02
N GLU A 40 -11.67 5.43 -8.71
CA GLU A 40 -10.76 5.88 -9.78
C GLU A 40 -9.31 6.07 -9.30
N LYS A 41 -9.12 6.33 -8.01
CA LYS A 41 -7.80 6.52 -7.39
C LYS A 41 -7.02 5.20 -7.28
N VAL A 42 -7.70 4.06 -7.34
CA VAL A 42 -7.14 2.71 -7.21
C VAL A 42 -7.03 2.01 -8.58
N GLN A 43 -7.39 2.70 -9.67
CA GLN A 43 -7.37 2.10 -10.99
C GLN A 43 -5.93 1.73 -11.40
N PRO A 44 -5.68 0.49 -11.88
CA PRO A 44 -4.35 0.02 -12.25
C PRO A 44 -3.64 0.85 -13.33
N ASP A 45 -4.39 1.51 -14.22
CA ASP A 45 -3.86 2.36 -15.30
C ASP A 45 -3.24 3.67 -14.78
N ARG A 46 -3.56 4.07 -13.54
CA ARG A 46 -2.99 5.25 -12.87
C ARG A 46 -1.77 4.94 -12.00
N LEU A 47 -1.44 3.65 -11.85
CA LEU A 47 -0.32 3.19 -11.05
C LEU A 47 0.90 2.91 -11.94
N SER A 48 2.08 3.22 -11.42
CA SER A 48 3.34 2.83 -12.04
C SER A 48 3.38 1.33 -12.33
N GLY A 49 3.61 0.94 -13.58
CA GLY A 49 3.86 -0.46 -13.95
C GLY A 49 5.05 -1.07 -13.19
N ARG A 50 6.02 -0.23 -12.79
CA ARG A 50 7.12 -0.66 -11.93
C ARG A 50 6.65 -0.95 -10.50
N ALA A 51 5.73 -0.16 -9.94
CA ALA A 51 5.16 -0.43 -8.62
C ALA A 51 4.38 -1.76 -8.62
N LEU A 52 3.56 -1.99 -9.65
CA LEU A 52 2.84 -3.25 -9.83
C LEU A 52 3.80 -4.45 -9.93
N ARG A 53 4.89 -4.33 -10.71
CA ARG A 53 5.93 -5.37 -10.79
C ARG A 53 6.54 -5.66 -9.42
N ILE A 54 6.93 -4.64 -8.66
CA ILE A 54 7.56 -4.84 -7.34
C ILE A 54 6.60 -5.50 -6.36
N VAL A 55 5.31 -5.10 -6.33
CA VAL A 55 4.30 -5.75 -5.49
C VAL A 55 4.15 -7.22 -5.86
N PHE A 56 4.07 -7.54 -7.17
CA PHE A 56 4.03 -8.92 -7.62
C PHE A 56 5.24 -9.74 -7.15
N LEU A 57 6.46 -9.21 -7.29
CA LEU A 57 7.67 -9.87 -6.81
C LEU A 57 7.67 -10.05 -5.28
N ARG A 58 7.15 -9.05 -4.55
CA ARG A 58 7.04 -9.11 -3.09
C ARG A 58 6.06 -10.20 -2.64
N GLU A 59 4.93 -10.36 -3.34
CA GLU A 59 3.96 -11.42 -3.07
C GLU A 59 4.56 -12.82 -3.37
N LEU A 60 5.34 -12.97 -4.44
CA LEU A 60 6.09 -14.22 -4.68
C LEU A 60 7.05 -14.52 -3.52
N GLN A 61 7.79 -13.51 -3.04
CA GLN A 61 8.70 -13.67 -1.91
C GLN A 61 7.96 -14.07 -0.62
N ARG A 62 6.79 -13.47 -0.34
CA ARG A 62 5.94 -13.83 0.81
C ARG A 62 5.35 -15.23 0.68
N GLY A 63 5.07 -15.68 -0.54
CA GLY A 63 4.70 -17.05 -0.86
C GLY A 63 5.84 -18.06 -0.74
N GLY A 64 7.06 -17.62 -0.42
CA GLY A 64 8.23 -18.46 -0.23
C GLY A 64 9.04 -18.75 -1.49
N PHE A 65 8.81 -18.01 -2.59
CA PHE A 65 9.61 -18.16 -3.80
C PHE A 65 11.08 -17.75 -3.53
N PRO A 66 12.06 -18.64 -3.76
CA PRO A 66 13.45 -18.39 -3.37
C PRO A 66 14.22 -17.69 -4.48
N PHE A 67 14.10 -16.36 -4.59
CA PHE A 67 14.92 -15.58 -5.52
C PHE A 67 16.42 -15.72 -5.19
N GLY A 68 17.21 -16.14 -6.17
CA GLY A 68 18.67 -16.08 -6.15
C GLY A 68 19.18 -14.67 -6.49
N PRO A 69 20.45 -14.35 -6.19
CA PRO A 69 21.01 -13.00 -6.37
C PRO A 69 20.86 -12.43 -7.79
N ASP A 70 20.96 -13.29 -8.81
CA ASP A 70 20.95 -12.91 -10.23
C ASP A 70 19.56 -13.01 -10.90
N ASP A 71 18.51 -13.42 -10.16
CA ASP A 71 17.15 -13.56 -10.71
C ASP A 71 16.49 -12.21 -10.99
N LEU A 72 16.94 -11.16 -10.31
CA LEU A 72 16.35 -9.83 -10.33
C LEU A 72 17.40 -8.78 -10.66
N SER A 73 16.97 -7.71 -11.32
CA SER A 73 17.84 -6.56 -11.55
C SER A 73 18.16 -5.84 -10.23
N LEU A 74 19.25 -5.07 -10.19
CA LEU A 74 19.58 -4.21 -9.05
C LEU A 74 18.40 -3.30 -8.68
N GLU A 75 17.71 -2.75 -9.67
CA GLU A 75 16.55 -1.90 -9.43
C GLU A 75 15.40 -2.66 -8.77
N ASP A 76 15.20 -3.93 -9.13
CA ASP A 76 14.15 -4.79 -8.55
C ASP A 76 14.47 -5.10 -7.09
N TRP A 77 15.74 -5.38 -6.78
CA TRP A 77 16.20 -5.55 -5.39
C TRP A 77 16.00 -4.29 -4.56
N LEU A 78 16.36 -3.11 -5.09
CA LEU A 78 16.10 -1.83 -4.42
C LEU A 78 14.60 -1.58 -4.23
N GLY A 79 13.78 -1.94 -5.21
CA GLY A 79 12.33 -1.85 -5.13
C GLY A 79 11.74 -2.74 -4.03
N LEU A 80 12.18 -4.00 -3.93
CA LEU A 80 11.78 -4.91 -2.87
C LEU A 80 12.21 -4.40 -1.48
N GLY A 81 13.42 -3.85 -1.37
CA GLY A 81 13.88 -3.24 -0.12
C GLY A 81 13.09 -1.98 0.27
N LEU A 82 12.61 -1.21 -0.70
CA LEU A 82 11.69 -0.09 -0.43
C LEU A 82 10.31 -0.59 0.00
N ALA A 83 9.75 -1.58 -0.69
CA ALA A 83 8.47 -2.20 -0.34
C ALA A 83 8.49 -2.74 1.10
N ALA A 84 9.53 -3.50 1.47
CA ALA A 84 9.67 -4.02 2.83
C ALA A 84 9.70 -2.91 3.89
N ARG A 85 10.44 -1.82 3.64
CA ARG A 85 10.48 -0.67 4.58
C ARG A 85 9.12 0.02 4.74
N ILE A 86 8.34 0.13 3.65
CA ILE A 86 6.99 0.70 3.69
C ILE A 86 6.07 -0.18 4.55
N GLU A 87 6.08 -1.50 4.32
CA GLU A 87 5.29 -2.46 5.09
C GLU A 87 5.65 -2.43 6.58
N ASP A 88 6.95 -2.49 6.90
CA ASP A 88 7.43 -2.45 8.28
C ASP A 88 7.03 -1.16 8.98
N ARG A 89 7.14 -0.01 8.30
CA ARG A 89 6.71 1.28 8.85
C ARG A 89 5.21 1.31 9.10
N SER A 90 4.39 0.84 8.16
CA SER A 90 2.93 0.81 8.32
C SER A 90 2.53 -0.11 9.48
N ARG A 91 3.15 -1.29 9.60
CA ARG A 91 2.98 -2.19 10.75
C ARG A 91 3.31 -1.51 12.08
N LEU A 92 4.48 -0.88 12.18
CA LEU A 92 4.91 -0.17 13.39
C LEU A 92 3.96 0.97 13.77
N LEU A 93 3.49 1.74 12.78
CA LEU A 93 2.52 2.80 13.03
C LEU A 93 1.19 2.26 13.54
N ALA A 94 0.70 1.16 12.97
CA ALA A 94 -0.52 0.49 13.43
C ALA A 94 -0.37 -0.05 14.87
N GLU A 95 0.78 -0.61 15.21
CA GLU A 95 1.09 -1.09 16.57
C GLU A 95 1.20 0.07 17.59
N LEU A 96 1.75 1.20 17.17
CA LEU A 96 1.93 2.38 18.04
C LEU A 96 0.67 3.26 18.12
N ALA A 97 -0.26 3.17 17.17
CA ALA A 97 -1.46 4.02 17.09
C ALA A 97 -2.25 4.11 18.41
N PRO A 98 -2.49 3.02 19.17
CA PRO A 98 -3.19 3.09 20.46
C PRO A 98 -2.48 3.94 21.50
N TRP A 99 -1.15 4.05 21.42
CA TRP A 99 -0.31 4.77 22.37
C TRP A 99 -0.06 6.23 21.98
N MET A 100 -0.30 6.57 20.71
CA MET A 100 -0.15 7.93 20.19
C MET A 100 -1.43 8.76 20.31
N ALA A 101 -2.59 8.14 20.54
CA ALA A 101 -3.82 8.86 20.79
C ALA A 101 -3.71 9.63 22.13
N PRO A 102 -3.84 10.97 22.15
CA PRO A 102 -3.83 11.70 23.41
C PRO A 102 -4.95 11.15 24.30
N GLY A 103 -4.58 10.79 25.53
CA GLY A 103 -5.51 10.22 26.50
C GLY A 103 -6.76 11.09 26.60
N ARG A 104 -7.93 10.45 26.48
CA ARG A 104 -9.19 11.01 26.98
C ARG A 104 -9.05 11.12 28.49
N GLY A 105 -8.50 12.24 28.95
CA GLY A 105 -8.61 12.72 30.33
C GLY A 105 -10.00 13.28 30.58
#